data_AF-A0A5C7Y1E2-F1
#
_entry.id   AF-A0A5C7Y1E2-F1
#
_cell.length_a   1.000
_cell.length_b   1.000
_cell.length_c   1.000
_cell.angle_alpha   90.00
_cell.angle_beta   90.00
_cell.angle_gamma   90.00
#
_symmetry.space_group_name_H-M   'P 1'
#
loop_
_entity.id
_entity.type
_entity.pdbx_description
1 polymer ?
#
loop_
_entity_poly.entity_id
_entity_poly.type
_entity_poly.pdbx_seq_one_letter_code
_entity_poly.pdbx_strand_id
1 'polypeptide(L)'
;MTDPADIAALNAPILATVTWTPRGGSPRVITGDYLDKWGAGTTVELGCGIEQVLVDLGLPQFNDGEHCIAVCALVNHQLRHGSVATLHCPDGVAVLELLPLAQALDGSHPIR
;
A
#
# COMPACT_ATOMS: atom_id res chain seq x y z
N MET A 1 -11.00 -17.47 -24.65
CA MET A 1 -9.60 -17.90 -24.62
C MET A 1 -8.87 -16.86 -23.82
N THR A 2 -8.71 -17.09 -22.51
CA THR A 2 -8.10 -16.12 -21.60
C THR A 2 -6.61 -16.10 -21.88
N ASP A 3 -6.07 -14.93 -22.20
CA ASP A 3 -4.66 -14.76 -22.51
C ASP A 3 -3.81 -15.09 -21.26
N PRO A 4 -2.70 -15.84 -21.37
CA PRO A 4 -1.86 -16.16 -20.21
C PRO A 4 -1.29 -14.90 -19.52
N ALA A 5 -1.15 -13.77 -20.22
CA ALA A 5 -0.79 -12.49 -19.60
C ALA A 5 -1.93 -11.92 -18.76
N ASP A 6 -3.19 -12.21 -19.09
CA ASP A 6 -4.37 -11.80 -18.32
C ASP A 6 -4.40 -12.52 -16.96
N ILE A 7 -4.04 -13.81 -16.93
CA ILE A 7 -3.92 -14.59 -15.68
C ILE A 7 -2.72 -14.15 -14.83
N ALA A 8 -1.60 -13.80 -15.47
CA ALA A 8 -0.45 -13.24 -14.77
C ALA A 8 -0.77 -11.86 -14.17
N ALA A 9 -1.48 -11.00 -14.91
CA ALA A 9 -1.92 -9.69 -14.42
C ALA A 9 -2.93 -9.80 -13.26
N LEU A 10 -3.80 -10.81 -13.29
CA LEU A 10 -4.73 -11.13 -12.20
C LEU A 10 -3.97 -11.50 -10.91
N ASN A 11 -2.86 -12.24 -11.00
CA ASN A 11 -2.06 -12.67 -9.85
C ASN A 11 -0.86 -11.77 -9.52
N ALA A 12 -0.59 -10.73 -10.30
CA ALA A 12 0.52 -9.83 -10.04
C ALA A 12 0.32 -9.08 -8.70
N PRO A 13 1.37 -8.91 -7.89
CA PRO A 13 1.28 -8.13 -6.65
C PRO A 13 0.91 -6.68 -6.97
N ILE A 14 0.11 -6.06 -6.10
CA ILE A 14 -0.18 -4.63 -6.21
C ILE A 14 0.90 -3.89 -5.46
N LEU A 15 1.76 -3.21 -6.22
CA LEU A 15 2.77 -2.34 -5.63
C LEU A 15 2.15 -1.00 -5.24
N ALA A 16 2.55 -0.50 -4.09
CA ALA A 16 2.26 0.86 -3.67
C ALA A 16 3.53 1.57 -3.23
N THR A 17 3.60 2.85 -3.56
CA THR A 17 4.59 3.76 -3.00
C THR A 17 4.00 4.42 -1.77
N VAL A 18 4.70 4.32 -0.64
CA VAL A 18 4.31 4.97 0.61
C VAL A 18 5.30 6.07 0.92
N THR A 19 4.79 7.30 1.02
CA THR A 19 5.55 8.48 1.43
C THR A 19 5.10 8.89 2.83
N TRP A 20 5.99 8.77 3.80
CA TRP A 20 5.79 9.31 5.14
C TRP A 20 6.56 10.63 5.29
N THR A 21 5.84 11.70 5.58
CA THR A 21 6.40 13.02 5.88
C THR A 21 6.23 13.33 7.37
N PRO A 22 7.24 13.10 8.21
CA PRO A 22 7.17 13.43 9.63
C PRO A 22 7.12 14.94 9.85
N ARG A 23 6.46 15.37 10.93
CA ARG A 23 6.41 16.77 11.36
C ARG A 23 7.82 17.24 11.76
N GLY A 24 8.44 18.05 10.90
CA GLY A 24 9.78 18.61 11.15
C GLY A 24 10.94 17.66 10.84
N GLY A 25 10.68 16.55 10.14
CA GLY A 25 11.72 15.64 9.66
C GLY A 25 11.77 15.56 8.13
N SER A 26 12.67 14.73 7.62
CA SER A 26 12.75 14.45 6.17
C SER A 26 11.74 13.37 5.76
N PRO A 27 11.11 13.51 4.58
CA PRO A 27 10.21 12.49 4.06
C PRO A 27 10.96 11.17 3.82
N ARG A 28 10.28 10.06 4.11
CA ARG A 28 10.73 8.69 3.82
C ARG A 28 9.81 8.11 2.77
N VAL A 29 10.39 7.46 1.76
CA VAL A 29 9.66 6.83 0.67
C VAL A 29 10.06 5.37 0.58
N ILE A 30 9.07 4.50 0.60
CA ILE A 30 9.23 3.05 0.39
C ILE A 30 8.29 2.60 -0.71
N THR A 31 8.56 1.44 -1.30
CA THR A 31 7.70 0.84 -2.32
C THR A 31 7.71 -0.66 -2.14
N GLY A 32 6.53 -1.27 -2.15
CA GLY A 32 6.37 -2.69 -1.88
C GLY A 32 4.95 -3.17 -2.12
N ASP A 33 4.76 -4.48 -2.00
CA ASP A 33 3.53 -5.22 -2.16
C ASP A 33 2.67 -5.23 -0.88
N TYR A 34 2.38 -4.05 -0.35
CA TYR A 34 1.64 -3.90 0.91
C TYR A 34 0.13 -4.16 0.79
N LEU A 35 -0.37 -4.38 -0.43
CA LEU A 35 -1.79 -4.41 -0.74
C LEU A 35 -2.21 -5.74 -1.34
N ASP A 36 -3.34 -6.23 -0.86
CA ASP A 36 -3.96 -7.45 -1.34
C ASP A 36 -5.10 -7.16 -2.31
N LYS A 37 -5.28 -8.07 -3.26
CA LYS A 37 -6.45 -8.10 -4.15
C LYS A 37 -7.58 -8.85 -3.46
N TRP A 38 -8.70 -8.18 -3.23
CA TRP A 38 -9.93 -8.80 -2.74
C TRP A 38 -11.01 -8.84 -3.82
N GLY A 39 -11.76 -9.94 -3.89
CA GLY A 39 -12.92 -10.12 -4.78
C GLY A 39 -12.52 -10.09 -6.26
N ALA A 40 -12.26 -11.25 -6.87
CA ALA A 40 -11.90 -11.41 -8.29
C ALA A 40 -10.82 -10.44 -8.84
N GLY A 41 -10.02 -9.79 -7.99
CA GLY A 41 -9.03 -8.80 -8.38
C GLY A 41 -9.54 -7.36 -8.56
N THR A 42 -10.79 -7.05 -8.20
CA THR A 42 -11.38 -5.72 -8.45
C THR A 42 -11.23 -4.75 -7.29
N THR A 43 -10.97 -5.24 -6.07
CA THR A 43 -10.83 -4.40 -4.88
C THR A 43 -9.41 -4.50 -4.35
N VAL A 44 -8.82 -3.36 -4.00
CA VAL A 44 -7.49 -3.27 -3.40
C VAL A 44 -7.65 -2.95 -1.93
N GLU A 45 -7.08 -3.78 -1.06
CA GLU A 45 -7.20 -3.63 0.38
C GLU A 45 -5.84 -3.73 1.07
N LEU A 46 -5.58 -2.74 1.92
CA LEU A 46 -4.56 -2.74 2.95
C LEU A 46 -5.07 -3.61 4.11
N GLY A 47 -4.56 -4.84 4.17
CA GLY A 47 -4.76 -5.78 5.27
C GLY A 47 -3.60 -5.70 6.26
N CYS A 48 -2.92 -6.83 6.47
CA CYS A 48 -1.73 -6.91 7.33
C CYS A 48 -0.52 -6.15 6.76
N GLY A 49 -0.56 -5.72 5.50
CA GLY A 49 0.51 -4.97 4.88
C GLY A 49 0.83 -3.64 5.56
N ILE A 50 -0.10 -3.05 6.32
CA ILE A 50 0.21 -1.84 7.11
C ILE A 50 1.31 -2.08 8.14
N GLU A 51 1.42 -3.28 8.71
CA GLU A 51 2.46 -3.60 9.69
C GLU A 51 3.83 -3.65 9.02
N GLN A 52 3.90 -4.19 7.79
CA GLN A 52 5.10 -4.18 6.97
C GLN A 52 5.48 -2.75 6.55
N VAL A 53 4.50 -1.92 6.15
CA VAL A 53 4.73 -0.49 5.87
C VAL A 53 5.38 0.22 7.05
N LEU A 54 4.88 -0.01 8.28
CA LEU A 54 5.45 0.60 9.47
C LEU A 54 6.88 0.12 9.72
N VAL A 55 7.14 -1.18 9.57
CA VAL A 55 8.49 -1.77 9.70
C VAL A 55 9.46 -1.16 8.68
N ASP A 56 9.08 -1.10 7.41
CA ASP A 56 9.92 -0.58 6.33
C ASP A 56 10.16 0.93 6.45
N LEU A 57 9.18 1.69 6.95
CA LEU A 57 9.33 3.11 7.28
C LEU A 57 10.17 3.33 8.55
N GLY A 58 10.46 2.29 9.33
CA GLY A 58 11.10 2.39 10.64
C GLY A 58 10.24 3.17 11.64
N LEU A 59 8.92 2.97 11.59
CA LEU A 59 7.92 3.54 12.49
C LEU A 59 7.49 2.50 13.54
N PRO A 60 7.06 2.94 14.74
CA PRO A 60 6.53 2.02 15.73
C PRO A 60 5.26 1.32 15.22
N GLN A 61 5.10 0.05 15.59
CA GLN A 61 3.87 -0.69 15.34
C GLN A 61 2.70 -0.09 16.13
N PHE A 62 1.47 -0.37 15.69
CA PHE A 62 0.29 0.02 16.45
C PHE A 62 0.29 -0.71 17.80
N ASN A 63 0.08 0.04 18.89
CA ASN A 63 -0.04 -0.52 20.22
C ASN A 63 -1.38 -1.26 20.45
N ASP A 64 -2.34 -1.08 19.55
CA ASP A 64 -3.69 -1.62 19.66
C ASP A 64 -4.24 -2.02 18.28
N GLY A 65 -4.93 -3.16 18.25
CA GLY A 65 -5.48 -3.73 17.03
C GLY A 65 -6.66 -2.94 16.46
N GLU A 66 -7.45 -2.26 17.30
CA GLU A 66 -8.58 -1.45 16.83
C GLU A 66 -8.10 -0.23 16.04
N HIS A 67 -7.01 0.41 16.48
CA HIS A 67 -6.38 1.50 15.73
C HIS A 67 -5.84 1.01 14.38
N CYS A 68 -5.20 -0.15 14.33
CA CYS A 68 -4.74 -0.76 13.09
C CYS A 68 -5.91 -0.98 12.12
N ILE A 69 -7.01 -1.57 12.59
CA ILE A 69 -8.22 -1.82 11.80
C ILE A 69 -8.84 -0.51 11.30
N ALA A 70 -8.92 0.52 12.14
CA ALA A 70 -9.48 1.82 11.76
C ALA A 70 -8.65 2.51 10.67
N VAL A 71 -7.32 2.45 10.77
CA VAL A 71 -6.41 2.99 9.75
C VAL A 71 -6.54 2.22 8.44
N CYS A 72 -6.54 0.89 8.49
CA CYS A 72 -6.73 0.05 7.30
C CYS A 72 -8.08 0.34 6.63
N ALA A 73 -9.17 0.43 7.40
CA ALA A 73 -10.49 0.75 6.87
C ALA A 73 -10.52 2.11 6.17
N LEU A 74 -9.85 3.12 6.73
CA LEU A 74 -9.75 4.45 6.13
C LEU A 74 -8.95 4.46 4.83
N VAL A 75 -7.81 3.75 4.79
CA VAL A 75 -7.02 3.59 3.56
C VAL A 75 -7.83 2.85 2.51
N ASN A 76 -8.46 1.73 2.87
CA ASN A 76 -9.25 0.91 1.95
C ASN A 76 -10.42 1.68 1.37
N HIS A 77 -11.09 2.49 2.19
CA HIS A 77 -12.14 3.38 1.70
C HIS A 77 -11.62 4.36 0.64
N GLN A 78 -10.48 5.01 0.88
CA GLN A 78 -9.88 5.94 -0.10
C GLN A 78 -9.44 5.21 -1.38
N LEU A 79 -8.79 4.06 -1.26
CA LEU A 79 -8.32 3.25 -2.39
C LEU A 79 -9.46 2.65 -3.23
N ARG A 80 -10.65 2.45 -2.64
CA ARG A 80 -11.85 2.06 -3.40
C ARG A 80 -12.37 3.18 -4.30
N HIS A 81 -12.01 4.43 -4.02
CA HIS A 81 -12.47 5.61 -4.76
C HIS A 81 -11.39 6.28 -5.60
N GLY A 82 -10.13 5.84 -5.50
CA GLY A 82 -9.01 6.39 -6.26
C GLY A 82 -7.71 5.63 -6.05
N SER A 83 -6.64 6.07 -6.71
CA SER A 83 -5.32 5.43 -6.63
C SER A 83 -4.43 5.98 -5.50
N VAL A 84 -4.95 6.87 -4.66
CA VAL A 84 -4.18 7.54 -3.60
C VAL A 84 -5.00 7.56 -2.32
N ALA A 85 -4.36 7.17 -1.21
CA ALA A 85 -4.89 7.32 0.13
C ALA A 85 -3.96 8.23 0.96
N THR A 86 -4.54 9.18 1.67
CA THR A 86 -3.80 10.08 2.56
C THR A 86 -4.24 9.85 4.00
N LEU A 87 -3.27 9.74 4.89
CA LEU A 87 -3.44 9.63 6.33
C LEU A 87 -2.78 10.82 7.02
N HIS A 88 -3.58 11.60 7.72
CA HIS A 88 -3.09 12.69 8.54
C HIS A 88 -2.94 12.22 9.98
N CYS A 89 -1.72 12.28 10.49
CA CYS A 89 -1.38 11.96 11.86
C CYS A 89 -0.86 13.21 12.59
N PRO A 90 -0.93 13.26 13.92
CA PRO A 90 -0.30 14.33 14.69
C PRO A 90 1.21 14.45 14.37
N ASP A 91 1.87 13.32 14.22
CA ASP A 91 3.30 13.18 13.98
C ASP A 91 3.73 13.39 12.52
N GLY A 92 2.81 13.51 11.58
CA GLY A 92 3.15 13.62 10.15
C GLY A 92 2.01 13.22 9.22
N VAL A 93 2.33 13.11 7.93
CA VAL A 93 1.37 12.71 6.90
C VAL A 93 1.92 11.51 6.15
N ALA A 94 1.13 10.45 6.05
CA ALA A 94 1.40 9.32 5.16
C ALA A 94 0.55 9.46 3.89
N VAL A 95 1.19 9.29 2.73
CA VAL A 95 0.53 9.20 1.44
C VAL A 95 0.86 7.84 0.84
N LEU A 96 -0.16 7.10 0.45
CA LEU A 96 -0.05 5.77 -0.14
C LEU A 96 -0.62 5.83 -1.55
N GLU A 97 0.22 5.59 -2.55
CA GLU A 97 -0.14 5.68 -3.97
C GLU A 97 0.00 4.31 -4.65
N LEU A 98 -1.05 3.88 -5.35
CA LEU A 98 -1.05 2.67 -6.16
C LEU A 98 -0.20 2.87 -7.40
N LEU A 99 0.76 1.99 -7.62
CA LEU A 99 1.53 1.98 -8.85
C LEU A 99 0.72 1.29 -9.96
N PRO A 100 0.63 1.88 -11.17
CA PRO A 100 0.01 1.21 -12.29
C PRO A 100 0.79 -0.06 -12.64
N LEU A 101 0.07 -1.10 -13.07
CA LEU A 101 0.65 -2.41 -13.39
C LEU A 101 1.84 -2.33 -14.37
N ALA A 102 1.84 -1.37 -15.30
CA ALA A 102 2.97 -1.13 -16.20
C ALA A 102 4.26 -0.73 -15.43
N GLN A 103 4.15 0.22 -14.49
CA GLN A 103 5.29 0.63 -13.64
C GLN A 103 5.75 -0.47 -12.68
N ALA A 104 4.85 -1.37 -12.28
CA ALA A 104 5.19 -2.53 -11.45
C ALA A 104 5.95 -3.63 -12.21
N LEU A 105 5.79 -3.71 -13.54
CA LEU A 105 6.47 -4.69 -14.40
C LEU A 105 7.80 -4.18 -14.99
N ASP A 106 7.95 -2.87 -15.17
CA ASP A 106 9.19 -2.23 -15.67
C ASP A 106 10.28 -2.08 -14.59
N GLY A 107 9.92 -2.15 -13.30
CA GLY A 107 10.83 -2.00 -12.18
C GLY A 107 11.48 -3.32 -11.78
N SER A 108 12.74 -3.51 -12.17
CA SER A 108 13.66 -4.50 -11.57
C SER A 108 13.73 -4.33 -10.04
N HIS A 109 12.79 -4.93 -9.30
CA HIS A 109 12.88 -5.06 -7.85
C HIS A 109 13.03 -6.55 -7.52
N PRO A 110 14.18 -6.99 -6.98
CA PRO A 110 14.31 -8.33 -6.49
C PRO A 110 13.39 -8.48 -5.27
N ILE A 111 12.23 -9.09 -5.50
CA ILE A 111 11.47 -9.80 -4.46
C ILE A 111 12.47 -10.66 -3.68
N ARG A 112 12.74 -10.28 -2.43
CA ARG A 112 13.65 -10.97 -1.53
C ARG A 112 12.88 -11.89 -0.60
#